data_AF-A0A0M3J6Y0-F1
#
_entry.id   AF-A0A0M3J6Y0-F1
#
_cell.length_a   1.000
_cell.length_b   1.000
_cell.length_c   1.000
_cell.angle_alpha   90.00
_cell.angle_beta   90.00
_cell.angle_gamma   90.00
#
_symmetry.space_group_name_H-M   'P 1'
#
loop_
_entity.id
_entity.type
_entity.pdbx_description
1 polymer ?
#
loop_
_entity_poly.entity_id
_entity_poly.type
_entity_poly.pdbx_seq_one_letter_code
_entity_poly.pdbx_strand_id
1 'polypeptide(L)'
;LLNRMDLSLEWRPLYDLYVKCMLGKSPRIPSDDDGINSIEAAIAACRQYFPLEATREILDEVRPFIHPFDGSMMRATRVMALFLPTRLTKSQHEKYGAKLWIDEAWHWYTITDNNNGYWEIMLLHLFARLSSESCGYYNWADKFDVIFTRVMRMFNLSVRKDQISVGVGGNRVDLFSTWIVYMLGGKSDGAQGHLTQMLNSLEPYFHPSNTGEHTERLLVFLVALCNAFVFRLHKERYCHVEGHDIPPSMKLTDAQVDMFVESILPCAEWTIFAKGENGLTPQIMRSLAFLSPGIVLPSILDVVYPSLSTLVEPHRLVESLNCLVAVCVPLARDDVLGRKRRPLSDAVE
;
A
#
# COMPACT_ATOMS: atom_id res chain seq x y z
N LEU A 1 -27.10 -2.55 3.10
CA LEU A 1 -26.27 -2.16 1.93
C LEU A 1 -26.70 -3.05 0.78
N LEU A 2 -26.80 -2.52 -0.45
CA LEU A 2 -27.17 -3.29 -1.64
C LEU A 2 -26.01 -4.24 -2.02
N ASN A 3 -26.33 -5.50 -2.24
CA ASN A 3 -25.42 -6.49 -2.78
C ASN A 3 -25.49 -6.50 -4.31
N ARG A 4 -24.53 -7.16 -4.96
CA ARG A 4 -24.50 -7.31 -6.43
C ARG A 4 -25.75 -8.02 -6.99
N MET A 5 -26.40 -8.84 -6.18
CA MET A 5 -27.65 -9.51 -6.57
C MET A 5 -28.86 -8.56 -6.56
N ASP A 6 -28.75 -7.43 -5.87
CA ASP A 6 -29.86 -6.47 -5.71
C ASP A 6 -29.89 -5.42 -6.84
N LEU A 7 -28.77 -5.23 -7.54
CA LEU A 7 -28.63 -4.19 -8.56
C LEU A 7 -27.65 -4.63 -9.65
N SER A 8 -28.08 -4.53 -10.91
CA SER A 8 -27.24 -4.68 -12.10
C SER A 8 -27.20 -3.36 -12.86
N LEU A 9 -26.01 -2.79 -13.01
CA LEU A 9 -25.76 -1.54 -13.74
C LEU A 9 -24.96 -1.80 -15.01
N GLU A 10 -25.43 -1.32 -16.16
CA GLU A 10 -24.66 -1.42 -17.39
C GLU A 10 -23.41 -0.53 -17.35
N TRP A 11 -22.28 -1.06 -17.80
CA TRP A 11 -21.01 -0.34 -17.80
C TRP A 11 -20.88 0.63 -18.99
N ARG A 12 -21.54 0.32 -20.12
CA ARG A 12 -21.38 1.03 -21.40
C ARG A 12 -21.80 2.51 -21.32
N PRO A 13 -22.92 2.90 -20.69
CA PRO A 13 -23.28 4.31 -20.58
C PRO A 13 -22.24 5.14 -19.81
N LEU A 14 -21.65 4.57 -18.76
CA LEU A 14 -20.57 5.22 -17.99
C LEU A 14 -19.28 5.32 -18.81
N TYR A 15 -18.94 4.30 -19.59
CA TYR A 15 -17.80 4.32 -20.50
C TYR A 15 -17.95 5.39 -21.58
N ASP A 16 -19.12 5.47 -22.22
CA ASP A 16 -19.37 6.46 -23.26
C ASP A 16 -19.33 7.90 -22.70
N LEU A 17 -19.84 8.10 -21.48
CA LEU A 17 -19.72 9.37 -20.76
C LEU A 17 -18.25 9.71 -20.50
N TYR A 18 -17.50 8.78 -19.92
CA TYR A 18 -16.08 8.95 -19.59
C TYR A 18 -15.24 9.29 -20.83
N VAL A 19 -15.44 8.57 -21.93
CA VAL A 19 -14.73 8.83 -23.20
C VAL A 19 -15.08 10.22 -23.74
N LYS A 20 -16.33 10.66 -23.65
CA LYS A 20 -16.74 12.01 -24.08
C LYS A 20 -16.06 13.11 -23.25
N CYS A 21 -15.95 12.93 -21.93
CA CYS A 21 -15.21 13.83 -21.04
C CYS A 21 -13.74 13.93 -21.45
N MET A 22 -13.08 12.78 -21.59
CA MET A 22 -11.65 12.72 -21.91
C MET A 22 -11.32 13.32 -23.28
N LEU A 23 -12.26 13.30 -24.23
CA LEU A 23 -12.10 13.92 -25.54
C LEU A 23 -12.41 15.42 -25.56
N GLY A 24 -13.01 15.99 -24.50
CA GLY A 24 -13.38 17.41 -24.43
C GLY A 24 -14.41 17.85 -25.48
N LYS A 25 -15.14 16.90 -26.08
CA LYS A 25 -15.97 17.15 -27.28
C LYS A 25 -17.37 17.68 -26.98
N SER A 26 -17.75 17.86 -25.71
CA SER A 26 -19.12 18.27 -25.35
C SER A 26 -19.14 19.39 -24.32
N PRO A 27 -19.71 20.57 -24.64
CA PRO A 27 -19.71 21.74 -23.74
C PRO A 27 -20.59 21.56 -22.49
N ARG A 28 -21.44 20.52 -22.43
CA ARG A 28 -22.32 20.23 -21.29
C ARG A 28 -21.77 19.13 -20.37
N ILE A 29 -20.60 18.59 -20.69
CA ILE A 29 -19.99 17.50 -19.95
C ILE A 29 -18.75 18.06 -19.25
N PRO A 30 -18.66 17.97 -17.91
CA PRO A 30 -17.46 18.37 -17.17
C PRO A 30 -16.23 17.69 -17.78
N SER A 31 -15.31 18.51 -18.28
CA SER A 31 -14.05 18.09 -18.92
C SER A 31 -12.84 18.66 -18.17
N ASP A 32 -13.09 19.38 -17.08
CA ASP A 32 -12.14 19.81 -16.07
C ASP A 32 -11.77 18.64 -15.14
N ASP A 33 -10.64 18.78 -14.44
CA ASP A 33 -10.09 17.72 -13.61
C ASP A 33 -11.07 17.27 -12.50
N ASP A 34 -11.81 18.20 -11.91
CA ASP A 34 -12.81 17.90 -10.86
C ASP A 34 -13.99 17.10 -11.42
N GLY A 35 -14.44 17.45 -12.63
CA GLY A 35 -15.46 16.72 -13.37
C GLY A 35 -15.05 15.27 -13.68
N ILE A 36 -13.81 15.10 -14.19
CA ILE A 36 -13.25 13.78 -14.49
C ILE A 36 -13.12 12.94 -13.22
N ASN A 37 -12.56 13.52 -12.15
CA ASN A 37 -12.41 12.84 -10.86
C ASN A 37 -13.76 12.39 -10.28
N SER A 38 -14.80 13.21 -10.42
CA SER A 38 -16.17 12.87 -9.99
C SER A 38 -16.74 11.68 -10.76
N ILE A 39 -16.49 11.62 -12.06
CA ILE A 39 -16.93 10.50 -12.91
C ILE A 39 -16.15 9.23 -12.59
N GLU A 40 -14.84 9.32 -12.36
CA GLU A 40 -14.02 8.19 -11.94
C GLU A 40 -14.47 7.63 -10.58
N ALA A 41 -14.83 8.50 -9.64
CA ALA A 41 -15.41 8.10 -8.37
C ALA A 41 -16.77 7.40 -8.55
N ALA A 42 -17.64 7.91 -9.43
CA ALA A 42 -18.91 7.27 -9.76
C ALA A 42 -18.70 5.88 -10.39
N ILE A 43 -17.77 5.74 -11.34
CA ILE A 43 -17.40 4.46 -11.94
C ILE A 43 -16.92 3.49 -10.85
N ALA A 44 -16.04 3.94 -9.95
CA ALA A 44 -15.53 3.10 -8.87
C ALA A 44 -16.65 2.60 -7.94
N ALA A 45 -17.67 3.42 -7.65
CA ALA A 45 -18.83 3.04 -6.85
C ALA A 45 -19.77 2.08 -7.59
N CYS A 46 -19.99 2.28 -8.89
CA CYS A 46 -20.87 1.45 -9.71
C CYS A 46 -20.26 0.10 -10.12
N ARG A 47 -18.94 0.01 -10.20
CA ARG A 47 -18.20 -1.15 -10.75
C ARG A 47 -18.58 -2.49 -10.14
N GLN A 48 -18.92 -2.54 -8.86
CA GLN A 48 -19.31 -3.80 -8.19
C GLN A 48 -20.65 -4.36 -8.68
N TYR A 49 -21.48 -3.53 -9.31
CA TYR A 49 -22.81 -3.87 -9.83
C TYR A 49 -22.81 -4.15 -11.33
N PHE A 50 -21.65 -4.13 -12.00
CA PHE A 50 -21.60 -4.50 -13.42
C PHE A 50 -21.98 -5.98 -13.63
N PRO A 51 -22.54 -6.35 -14.80
CA PRO A 51 -22.76 -7.75 -15.17
C PRO A 51 -21.48 -8.59 -15.10
N LEU A 52 -21.60 -9.92 -15.02
CA LEU A 52 -20.43 -10.81 -15.00
C LEU A 52 -19.71 -10.80 -16.35
N GLU A 53 -20.46 -10.65 -17.43
CA GLU A 53 -19.99 -10.59 -18.81
C GLU A 53 -19.20 -9.30 -19.12
N ALA A 54 -19.41 -8.24 -18.32
CA ALA A 54 -18.82 -6.93 -18.53
C ALA A 54 -17.29 -6.97 -18.63
N THR A 55 -16.61 -7.81 -17.84
CA THR A 55 -15.16 -7.95 -17.92
C THR A 55 -14.70 -8.36 -19.33
N ARG A 56 -15.37 -9.32 -19.96
CA ARG A 56 -15.01 -9.76 -21.31
C ARG A 56 -15.27 -8.65 -22.33
N GLU A 57 -16.45 -8.04 -22.26
CA GLU A 57 -16.84 -6.95 -23.17
C GLU A 57 -15.89 -5.74 -23.07
N ILE A 58 -15.50 -5.35 -21.85
CA ILE A 58 -14.53 -4.28 -21.61
C ILE A 58 -13.16 -4.66 -22.18
N LEU A 59 -12.70 -5.90 -21.99
CA LEU A 59 -11.42 -6.36 -22.53
C LEU A 59 -11.42 -6.35 -24.06
N ASP A 60 -12.50 -6.80 -24.69
CA ASP A 60 -12.63 -6.83 -26.15
C ASP A 60 -12.66 -5.40 -26.74
N GLU A 61 -13.23 -4.43 -26.03
CA GLU A 61 -13.21 -3.01 -26.39
C GLU A 61 -11.81 -2.38 -26.24
N VAL A 62 -11.06 -2.71 -25.18
CA VAL A 62 -9.79 -2.03 -24.86
C VAL A 62 -8.55 -2.68 -25.48
N ARG A 63 -8.58 -3.99 -25.75
CA ARG A 63 -7.44 -4.73 -26.33
C ARG A 63 -6.88 -4.14 -27.63
N PRO A 64 -7.71 -3.66 -28.58
CA PRO A 64 -7.20 -2.99 -29.79
C PRO A 64 -6.35 -1.74 -29.52
N PHE A 65 -6.50 -1.12 -28.34
CA PHE A 65 -5.73 0.04 -27.91
C PHE A 65 -4.47 -0.31 -27.11
N ILE A 66 -4.20 -1.60 -26.86
CA ILE A 66 -2.97 -2.04 -26.16
C ILE A 66 -1.82 -2.02 -27.17
N HIS A 67 -1.16 -0.87 -27.27
CA HIS A 67 0.02 -0.69 -28.12
C HIS A 67 1.14 0.04 -27.35
N PRO A 68 2.24 -0.65 -26.96
CA PRO A 68 3.24 -0.11 -26.02
C PRO A 68 3.89 1.21 -26.42
N PHE A 69 3.95 1.51 -27.73
CA PHE A 69 4.61 2.69 -28.28
C PHE A 69 3.63 3.81 -28.65
N ASP A 70 2.34 3.65 -28.38
CA ASP A 70 1.31 4.66 -28.69
C ASP A 70 0.57 5.12 -27.43
N GLY A 71 0.06 6.36 -27.46
CA GLY A 71 -0.72 6.94 -26.37
C GLY A 71 -2.02 6.19 -26.08
N SER A 72 -2.49 5.36 -27.01
CA SER A 72 -3.64 4.47 -26.83
C SER A 72 -3.48 3.48 -25.66
N MET A 73 -2.24 3.08 -25.31
CA MET A 73 -1.98 2.20 -24.16
C MET A 73 -2.43 2.81 -22.83
N MET A 74 -2.26 4.12 -22.67
CA MET A 74 -2.74 4.85 -21.48
C MET A 74 -4.25 4.79 -21.38
N ARG A 75 -4.94 4.97 -22.51
CA ARG A 75 -6.40 4.86 -22.54
C ARG A 75 -6.85 3.45 -22.19
N ALA A 76 -6.23 2.43 -22.78
CA ALA A 76 -6.57 1.03 -22.52
C ALA A 76 -6.41 0.68 -21.03
N THR A 77 -5.22 0.94 -20.48
CA THR A 77 -4.88 0.62 -19.09
C THR A 77 -5.69 1.43 -18.08
N ARG A 78 -6.01 2.70 -18.36
CA ARG A 78 -6.87 3.52 -17.50
C ARG A 78 -8.31 3.01 -17.48
N VAL A 79 -8.87 2.63 -18.63
CA VAL A 79 -10.19 2.01 -18.70
C VAL A 79 -10.19 0.66 -17.97
N MET A 80 -9.17 -0.17 -18.18
CA MET A 80 -9.01 -1.43 -17.44
C MET A 80 -8.99 -1.18 -15.92
N ALA A 81 -8.16 -0.24 -15.47
CA ALA A 81 -8.06 0.14 -14.08
C ALA A 81 -9.38 0.68 -13.54
N LEU A 82 -10.13 1.50 -14.27
CA LEU A 82 -11.37 2.09 -13.75
C LEU A 82 -12.54 1.10 -13.78
N PHE A 83 -12.72 0.33 -14.85
CA PHE A 83 -13.95 -0.40 -15.12
C PHE A 83 -13.91 -1.89 -14.78
N LEU A 84 -12.75 -2.57 -14.80
CA LEU A 84 -12.73 -4.02 -14.60
C LEU A 84 -13.14 -4.42 -13.17
N PRO A 85 -14.24 -5.19 -13.00
CA PRO A 85 -14.69 -5.64 -11.69
C PRO A 85 -13.68 -6.57 -11.03
N THR A 86 -13.27 -6.21 -9.81
CA THR A 86 -12.32 -6.98 -9.00
C THR A 86 -12.96 -7.58 -7.74
N ARG A 87 -14.14 -7.12 -7.32
CA ARG A 87 -14.95 -7.76 -6.26
C ARG A 87 -15.76 -8.92 -6.81
N LEU A 88 -15.15 -10.10 -6.88
CA LEU A 88 -15.75 -11.34 -7.38
C LEU A 88 -15.36 -12.51 -6.49
N THR A 89 -16.21 -13.53 -6.45
CA THR A 89 -15.84 -14.82 -5.83
C THR A 89 -14.76 -15.52 -6.65
N LYS A 90 -14.05 -16.47 -6.03
CA LYS A 90 -13.00 -17.25 -6.70
C LYS A 90 -13.51 -17.93 -7.99
N SER A 91 -14.67 -18.59 -7.94
CA SER A 91 -15.26 -19.25 -9.12
C SER A 91 -15.64 -18.27 -10.22
N GLN A 92 -16.14 -17.08 -9.87
CA GLN A 92 -16.43 -16.04 -10.86
C GLN A 92 -15.17 -15.46 -11.47
N HIS A 93 -14.09 -15.28 -10.69
CA HIS A 93 -12.83 -14.80 -11.25
C HIS A 93 -12.22 -15.75 -12.29
N GLU A 94 -12.35 -17.07 -12.10
CA GLU A 94 -11.87 -18.08 -13.06
C GLU A 94 -12.59 -18.01 -14.41
N LYS A 95 -13.89 -17.72 -14.42
CA LYS A 95 -14.70 -17.72 -15.64
C LYS A 95 -14.85 -16.33 -16.27
N TYR A 96 -15.01 -15.31 -15.45
CA TYR A 96 -15.43 -13.97 -15.86
C TYR A 96 -14.46 -12.87 -15.45
N GLY A 97 -13.70 -13.04 -14.37
CA GLY A 97 -12.94 -11.94 -13.76
C GLY A 97 -11.47 -11.93 -14.12
N ALA A 98 -10.63 -11.95 -13.08
CA ALA A 98 -9.19 -11.69 -13.18
C ALA A 98 -8.44 -12.71 -14.04
N LYS A 99 -8.93 -13.94 -14.16
CA LYS A 99 -8.29 -14.96 -14.99
C LYS A 99 -8.18 -14.55 -16.47
N LEU A 100 -9.07 -13.68 -16.95
CA LEU A 100 -9.11 -13.24 -18.35
C LEU A 100 -8.03 -12.22 -18.72
N TRP A 101 -7.41 -11.55 -17.74
CA TRP A 101 -6.53 -10.41 -17.99
C TRP A 101 -5.26 -10.37 -17.13
N ILE A 102 -5.19 -11.10 -16.01
CA ILE A 102 -4.08 -10.92 -15.05
C ILE A 102 -2.71 -11.29 -15.63
N ASP A 103 -2.64 -12.38 -16.39
CA ASP A 103 -1.37 -12.84 -16.97
C ASP A 103 -0.93 -11.91 -18.12
N GLU A 104 -1.88 -11.40 -18.91
CA GLU A 104 -1.63 -10.38 -19.95
C GLU A 104 -1.18 -9.05 -19.33
N ALA A 105 -1.88 -8.56 -18.30
CA ALA A 105 -1.51 -7.35 -17.57
C ALA A 105 -0.14 -7.49 -16.90
N TRP A 106 0.17 -8.66 -16.34
CA TRP A 106 1.49 -8.93 -15.75
C TRP A 106 2.59 -8.90 -16.80
N HIS A 107 2.37 -9.52 -17.97
CA HIS A 107 3.32 -9.45 -19.08
C HIS A 107 3.65 -8.00 -19.45
N TRP A 108 2.64 -7.16 -19.67
CA TRP A 108 2.83 -5.75 -19.97
C TRP A 108 3.52 -4.99 -18.85
N TYR A 109 3.16 -5.26 -17.61
CA TYR A 109 3.82 -4.68 -16.45
C TYR A 109 5.32 -5.00 -16.49
N THR A 110 5.71 -6.26 -16.69
CA THR A 110 7.12 -6.68 -16.68
C THR A 110 7.97 -6.15 -17.83
N ILE A 111 7.37 -5.90 -19.01
CA ILE A 111 8.10 -5.39 -20.18
C ILE A 111 8.66 -3.98 -19.96
N THR A 112 7.96 -3.13 -19.20
CA THR A 112 8.47 -1.79 -18.88
C THR A 112 9.42 -1.86 -17.70
N ASP A 113 10.71 -1.64 -17.94
CA ASP A 113 11.74 -1.68 -16.90
C ASP A 113 11.78 -0.41 -16.02
N ASN A 114 11.22 0.67 -16.52
CA ASN A 114 11.10 1.94 -15.81
C ASN A 114 9.68 2.02 -15.30
N ASN A 115 9.49 2.30 -13.99
CA ASN A 115 8.23 2.78 -13.40
C ASN A 115 7.78 4.07 -14.12
N ASN A 116 7.46 4.00 -15.41
CA ASN A 116 7.57 5.11 -16.36
C ASN A 116 6.37 6.08 -16.27
N GLY A 117 5.69 6.09 -15.12
CA GLY A 117 4.67 7.05 -14.70
C GLY A 117 3.39 7.12 -15.54
N TYR A 118 3.38 6.57 -16.75
CA TYR A 118 2.34 6.82 -17.74
C TYR A 118 1.22 5.77 -17.60
N TRP A 119 1.33 4.62 -18.27
CA TRP A 119 0.28 3.60 -18.27
C TRP A 119 0.49 2.50 -17.23
N GLU A 120 1.74 2.22 -16.84
CA GLU A 120 2.07 1.14 -15.89
C GLU A 120 1.41 1.35 -14.52
N ILE A 121 1.30 2.61 -14.09
CA ILE A 121 0.68 2.96 -12.82
C ILE A 121 -0.80 2.54 -12.74
N MET A 122 -1.49 2.49 -13.89
CA MET A 122 -2.87 1.98 -13.95
C MET A 122 -2.92 0.46 -13.75
N LEU A 123 -1.92 -0.28 -14.22
CA LEU A 123 -1.80 -1.71 -13.93
C LEU A 123 -1.53 -1.94 -12.44
N LEU A 124 -0.67 -1.12 -11.83
CA LEU A 124 -0.44 -1.15 -10.38
C LEU A 124 -1.72 -0.89 -9.59
N HIS A 125 -2.54 0.09 -10.00
CA HIS A 125 -3.88 0.30 -9.43
C HIS A 125 -4.74 -0.97 -9.49
N LEU A 126 -4.72 -1.66 -10.63
CA LEU A 126 -5.51 -2.87 -10.85
C LEU A 126 -5.02 -4.03 -9.97
N PHE A 127 -3.70 -4.22 -9.83
CA PHE A 127 -3.11 -5.26 -8.97
C PHE A 127 -3.34 -5.00 -7.48
N ALA A 128 -3.12 -3.76 -7.03
CA ALA A 128 -3.37 -3.35 -5.65
C ALA A 128 -4.86 -3.51 -5.29
N ARG A 129 -5.76 -3.12 -6.21
CA ARG A 129 -7.19 -3.30 -6.02
C ARG A 129 -7.60 -4.76 -5.99
N LEU A 130 -7.14 -5.58 -6.95
CA LEU A 130 -7.45 -7.01 -6.97
C LEU A 130 -6.99 -7.68 -5.66
N SER A 131 -5.78 -7.35 -5.20
CA SER A 131 -5.22 -7.93 -3.98
C SER A 131 -6.02 -7.52 -2.73
N SER A 132 -6.51 -6.28 -2.67
CA SER A 132 -7.27 -5.77 -1.53
C SER A 132 -8.75 -6.19 -1.50
N GLU A 133 -9.36 -6.33 -2.68
CA GLU A 133 -10.77 -6.70 -2.83
C GLU A 133 -10.99 -8.22 -2.88
N SER A 134 -10.04 -8.97 -3.44
CA SER A 134 -10.07 -10.43 -3.58
C SER A 134 -8.79 -11.07 -3.02
N CYS A 135 -8.51 -10.78 -1.75
CA CYS A 135 -7.34 -11.30 -1.04
C CYS A 135 -7.31 -12.84 -1.08
N GLY A 136 -6.18 -13.41 -1.48
CA GLY A 136 -6.00 -14.86 -1.61
C GLY A 136 -6.50 -15.47 -2.93
N TYR A 137 -7.03 -14.68 -3.87
CA TYR A 137 -7.40 -15.19 -5.19
C TYR A 137 -6.16 -15.53 -6.04
N TYR A 138 -5.29 -14.54 -6.28
CA TYR A 138 -4.09 -14.71 -7.11
C TYR A 138 -2.86 -14.93 -6.24
N ASN A 139 -2.06 -15.94 -6.60
CA ASN A 139 -0.78 -16.19 -5.94
C ASN A 139 0.33 -15.35 -6.58
N TRP A 140 0.85 -14.39 -5.83
CA TRP A 140 1.94 -13.50 -6.26
C TRP A 140 3.35 -14.03 -5.94
N ALA A 141 3.47 -15.20 -5.31
CA ALA A 141 4.74 -15.68 -4.76
C ALA A 141 5.87 -15.80 -5.78
N ASP A 142 5.56 -16.20 -7.02
CA ASP A 142 6.54 -16.30 -8.11
C ASP A 142 6.98 -14.93 -8.67
N LYS A 143 6.38 -13.84 -8.19
CA LYS A 143 6.58 -12.47 -8.67
C LYS A 143 7.17 -11.55 -7.61
N PHE A 144 7.35 -12.01 -6.37
CA PHE A 144 7.84 -11.17 -5.27
C PHE A 144 9.15 -10.47 -5.62
N ASP A 145 10.14 -11.17 -6.19
CA ASP A 145 11.43 -10.57 -6.53
C ASP A 145 11.27 -9.38 -7.49
N VAL A 146 10.41 -9.49 -8.50
CA VAL A 146 10.13 -8.42 -9.46
C VAL A 146 9.40 -7.26 -8.78
N ILE A 147 8.39 -7.55 -7.97
CA ILE A 147 7.57 -6.54 -7.28
C ILE A 147 8.44 -5.72 -6.32
N PHE A 148 9.20 -6.38 -5.44
CA PHE A 148 10.05 -5.71 -4.46
C PHE A 148 11.21 -4.96 -5.12
N THR A 149 11.75 -5.46 -6.23
CA THR A 149 12.73 -4.72 -7.05
C THR A 149 12.14 -3.42 -7.58
N ARG A 150 10.89 -3.41 -8.04
CA ARG A 150 10.22 -2.19 -8.52
C ARG A 150 9.92 -1.20 -7.40
N VAL A 151 9.56 -1.69 -6.22
CA VAL A 151 9.39 -0.86 -5.02
C VAL A 151 10.72 -0.21 -4.64
N MET A 152 11.82 -0.97 -4.64
CA MET A 152 13.16 -0.42 -4.38
C MET A 152 13.56 0.66 -5.40
N ARG A 153 13.28 0.45 -6.69
CA ARG A 153 13.52 1.44 -7.75
C ARG A 153 12.69 2.72 -7.58
N MET A 154 11.51 2.65 -6.96
CA MET A 154 10.65 3.83 -6.71
C MET A 154 11.35 4.89 -5.85
N PHE A 155 12.17 4.47 -4.89
CA PHE A 155 12.89 5.39 -3.99
C PHE A 155 14.03 6.14 -4.68
N ASN A 156 14.48 5.67 -5.85
CA ASN A 156 15.57 6.27 -6.62
C ASN A 156 16.83 6.54 -5.77
N LEU A 157 17.20 5.56 -4.93
CA LEU A 157 18.33 5.68 -4.02
C LEU A 157 19.64 5.68 -4.82
N SER A 158 20.48 6.69 -4.61
CA SER A 158 21.83 6.69 -5.16
C SER A 158 22.70 5.69 -4.39
N VAL A 159 23.33 4.76 -5.12
CA VAL A 159 24.15 3.70 -4.51
C VAL A 159 25.62 4.13 -4.39
N ARG A 160 26.05 5.27 -4.96
CA ARG A 160 27.44 5.76 -4.89
C ARG A 160 27.54 7.29 -4.91
N LYS A 161 28.63 7.81 -4.33
CA LYS A 161 28.98 9.25 -4.29
C LYS A 161 29.17 9.89 -5.68
N ASP A 162 29.36 9.09 -6.74
CA ASP A 162 29.46 9.56 -8.12
C ASP A 162 28.38 8.91 -9.01
N GLN A 163 27.35 9.71 -9.34
CA GLN A 163 26.47 9.66 -10.52
C GLN A 163 25.47 8.49 -10.77
N ILE A 164 24.41 8.88 -11.51
CA ILE A 164 23.29 8.15 -12.13
C ILE A 164 22.18 7.66 -11.18
N SER A 165 21.14 8.50 -11.07
CA SER A 165 19.81 8.14 -10.58
C SER A 165 19.13 7.20 -11.59
N VAL A 166 18.98 5.93 -11.24
CA VAL A 166 18.24 4.94 -12.04
C VAL A 166 16.83 4.82 -11.47
N GLY A 167 15.93 5.69 -11.92
CA GLY A 167 14.53 5.66 -11.50
C GLY A 167 13.77 6.91 -11.93
N VAL A 168 12.55 6.72 -12.42
CA VAL A 168 11.54 7.79 -12.49
C VAL A 168 10.75 7.67 -11.19
N GLY A 169 10.79 8.71 -10.36
CA GLY A 169 10.08 8.74 -9.08
C GLY A 169 8.58 8.52 -9.31
N GLY A 170 8.06 7.39 -8.84
CA GLY A 170 6.62 7.12 -8.82
C GLY A 170 6.04 7.56 -7.47
N ASN A 171 5.10 8.51 -7.48
CA ASN A 171 4.49 9.07 -6.25
C ASN A 171 3.33 8.21 -5.68
N ARG A 172 3.19 6.93 -6.08
CA ARG A 172 2.06 6.07 -5.65
C ARG A 172 2.45 5.04 -4.62
N VAL A 173 3.10 5.54 -3.60
CA VAL A 173 3.51 4.83 -2.38
C VAL A 173 2.32 4.09 -1.75
N ASP A 174 1.12 4.68 -1.83
CA ASP A 174 -0.16 4.11 -1.38
C ASP A 174 -0.50 2.77 -2.05
N LEU A 175 -0.31 2.67 -3.37
CA LEU A 175 -0.65 1.48 -4.14
C LEU A 175 0.31 0.33 -3.88
N PHE A 176 1.62 0.62 -3.86
CA PHE A 176 2.62 -0.38 -3.49
C PHE A 176 2.41 -0.87 -2.06
N SER A 177 2.15 0.04 -1.12
CA SER A 177 1.85 -0.31 0.27
C SER A 177 0.64 -1.22 0.39
N THR A 178 -0.45 -0.89 -0.31
CA THR A 178 -1.65 -1.73 -0.34
C THR A 178 -1.34 -3.10 -0.94
N TRP A 179 -0.64 -3.14 -2.07
CA TRP A 179 -0.32 -4.39 -2.74
C TRP A 179 0.56 -5.29 -1.87
N ILE A 180 1.65 -4.75 -1.30
CA ILE A 180 2.53 -5.45 -0.36
C ILE A 180 1.73 -6.00 0.80
N VAL A 181 0.96 -5.14 1.49
CA VAL A 181 0.21 -5.53 2.68
C VAL A 181 -0.74 -6.66 2.36
N TYR A 182 -1.47 -6.65 1.25
CA TYR A 182 -2.41 -7.73 0.90
C TYR A 182 -1.74 -8.99 0.32
N MET A 183 -0.42 -8.99 0.12
CA MET A 183 0.39 -10.19 -0.14
C MET A 183 0.97 -10.82 1.13
N LEU A 184 0.84 -10.16 2.30
CA LEU A 184 1.31 -10.70 3.58
C LEU A 184 0.35 -11.76 4.15
N GLY A 185 0.87 -12.56 5.09
CA GLY A 185 0.07 -13.50 5.87
C GLY A 185 -0.22 -14.80 5.14
N GLY A 186 -1.27 -15.49 5.60
CA GLY A 186 -1.54 -16.86 5.18
C GLY A 186 -0.60 -17.88 5.83
N LYS A 187 -0.62 -19.13 5.37
CA LYS A 187 0.15 -20.22 6.01
C LYS A 187 1.68 -20.11 5.84
N SER A 188 2.14 -19.36 4.85
CA SER A 188 3.55 -19.24 4.49
C SER A 188 4.10 -17.83 4.73
N ASP A 189 3.41 -17.02 5.53
CA ASP A 189 3.72 -15.60 5.80
C ASP A 189 3.75 -14.68 4.57
N GLY A 190 3.44 -15.23 3.39
CA GLY A 190 3.33 -14.50 2.14
C GLY A 190 4.62 -13.75 1.80
N ALA A 191 4.49 -12.45 1.52
CA ALA A 191 5.60 -11.57 1.17
C ALA A 191 6.44 -11.06 2.37
N GLN A 192 6.22 -11.55 3.60
CA GLN A 192 6.87 -11.02 4.81
C GLN A 192 8.40 -11.09 4.75
N GLY A 193 8.96 -12.21 4.26
CA GLY A 193 10.41 -12.36 4.13
C GLY A 193 11.05 -11.32 3.21
N HIS A 194 10.45 -11.11 2.03
CA HIS A 194 10.87 -10.07 1.08
C HIS A 194 10.73 -8.66 1.64
N LEU A 195 9.65 -8.39 2.40
CA LEU A 195 9.46 -7.11 3.07
C LEU A 195 10.55 -6.85 4.11
N THR A 196 10.83 -7.81 4.98
CA THR A 196 11.91 -7.71 5.97
C THR A 196 13.26 -7.48 5.30
N GLN A 197 13.58 -8.24 4.24
CA GLN A 197 14.83 -8.05 3.50
C GLN A 197 14.93 -6.66 2.87
N MET A 198 13.84 -6.16 2.30
CA MET A 198 13.79 -4.82 1.72
C MET A 198 14.01 -3.75 2.79
N LEU A 199 13.32 -3.83 3.93
CA LEU A 199 13.45 -2.88 5.03
C LEU A 199 14.85 -2.88 5.63
N ASN A 200 15.46 -4.06 5.84
CA ASN A 200 16.85 -4.17 6.27
C ASN A 200 17.83 -3.50 5.28
N SER A 201 17.53 -3.58 3.98
CA SER A 201 18.34 -2.92 2.94
C SER A 201 18.15 -1.40 2.93
N LEU A 202 16.98 -0.92 3.37
CA LEU A 202 16.64 0.50 3.47
C LEU A 202 17.07 1.12 4.81
N GLU A 203 17.28 0.33 5.85
CA GLU A 203 17.61 0.78 7.20
C GLU A 203 18.72 1.84 7.26
N PRO A 204 19.87 1.70 6.57
CA PRO A 204 20.94 2.69 6.62
C PRO A 204 20.54 4.08 6.10
N TYR A 205 19.53 4.16 5.24
CA TYR A 205 19.04 5.43 4.67
C TYR A 205 18.15 6.21 5.66
N PHE A 206 17.70 5.59 6.74
CA PHE A 206 16.95 6.27 7.80
C PHE A 206 17.85 6.91 8.86
N HIS A 207 19.15 6.56 8.89
CA HIS A 207 20.08 7.10 9.87
C HIS A 207 20.15 8.64 9.81
N PRO A 208 20.12 9.38 10.94
CA PRO A 208 20.11 10.85 10.94
C PRO A 208 21.23 11.53 10.14
N SER A 209 22.41 10.90 10.06
CA SER A 209 23.55 11.37 9.25
C SER A 209 23.37 11.23 7.73
N ASN A 210 22.40 10.44 7.27
CA ASN A 210 22.13 10.19 5.85
C ASN A 210 20.90 10.95 5.34
N THR A 211 20.37 11.90 6.12
CA THR A 211 19.17 12.67 5.76
C THR A 211 19.29 13.35 4.39
N GLY A 212 18.28 13.19 3.53
CA GLY A 212 18.17 13.85 2.23
C GLY A 212 16.78 13.73 1.61
N GLU A 213 16.63 14.06 0.32
CA GLU A 213 15.34 13.99 -0.41
C GLU A 213 14.70 12.59 -0.35
N HIS A 214 15.52 11.54 -0.31
CA HIS A 214 15.06 10.17 -0.21
C HIS A 214 14.41 9.85 1.15
N THR A 215 14.83 10.53 2.23
CA THR A 215 14.33 10.27 3.59
C THR A 215 12.84 10.56 3.69
N GLU A 216 12.37 11.69 3.13
CA GLU A 216 10.94 12.02 3.11
C GLU A 216 10.12 10.95 2.37
N ARG A 217 10.58 10.51 1.19
CA ARG A 217 9.89 9.45 0.42
C ARG A 217 9.82 8.12 1.19
N LEU A 218 10.90 7.75 1.88
CA LEU A 218 10.96 6.55 2.70
C LEU A 218 10.00 6.63 3.90
N LEU A 219 9.93 7.78 4.57
CA LEU A 219 8.99 8.02 5.67
C LEU A 219 7.53 7.97 5.21
N VAL A 220 7.22 8.62 4.09
CA VAL A 220 5.88 8.55 3.47
C VAL A 220 5.52 7.09 3.13
N PHE A 221 6.50 6.28 2.70
CA PHE A 221 6.30 4.85 2.51
C PHE A 221 6.03 4.08 3.79
N LEU A 222 6.80 4.29 4.86
CA LEU A 222 6.51 3.64 6.15
C LEU A 222 5.12 4.01 6.67
N VAL A 223 4.70 5.29 6.55
CA VAL A 223 3.35 5.72 6.92
C VAL A 223 2.29 5.03 6.08
N ALA A 224 2.46 4.99 4.75
CA ALA A 224 1.50 4.34 3.85
C ALA A 224 1.41 2.82 4.12
N LEU A 225 2.54 2.16 4.40
CA LEU A 225 2.60 0.74 4.73
C LEU A 225 1.89 0.44 6.04
N CYS A 226 2.15 1.24 7.09
CA CYS A 226 1.45 1.12 8.38
C CYS A 226 -0.05 1.35 8.22
N ASN A 227 -0.47 2.40 7.50
CA ASN A 227 -1.88 2.71 7.28
C ASN A 227 -2.59 1.58 6.52
N ALA A 228 -1.98 1.06 5.46
CA ALA A 228 -2.53 -0.07 4.70
C ALA A 228 -2.67 -1.32 5.58
N PHE A 229 -1.69 -1.61 6.44
CA PHE A 229 -1.71 -2.75 7.36
C PHE A 229 -2.80 -2.59 8.42
N VAL A 230 -2.91 -1.42 9.05
CA VAL A 230 -3.96 -1.10 10.03
C VAL A 230 -5.34 -1.22 9.37
N PHE A 231 -5.51 -0.70 8.15
CA PHE A 231 -6.77 -0.79 7.42
C PHE A 231 -7.15 -2.24 7.10
N ARG A 232 -6.19 -3.05 6.62
CA ARG A 232 -6.40 -4.49 6.40
C ARG A 232 -6.79 -5.19 7.70
N LEU A 233 -6.06 -4.94 8.79
CA LEU A 233 -6.32 -5.59 10.08
C LEU A 233 -7.69 -5.18 10.65
N HIS A 234 -8.06 -3.91 10.52
CA HIS A 234 -9.38 -3.42 10.90
C HIS A 234 -10.47 -4.12 10.09
N LYS A 235 -10.29 -4.23 8.78
CA LYS A 235 -11.19 -4.97 7.89
C LYS A 235 -11.32 -6.45 8.30
N GLU A 236 -10.24 -7.12 8.68
CA GLU A 236 -10.28 -8.54 9.07
C GLU A 236 -10.98 -8.80 10.42
N ARG A 237 -10.85 -7.86 11.36
CA ARG A 237 -11.28 -8.02 12.76
C ARG A 237 -12.64 -7.39 13.07
N TYR A 238 -12.99 -6.29 12.42
CA TYR A 238 -14.16 -5.47 12.80
C TYR A 238 -15.16 -5.24 11.67
N CYS A 239 -14.74 -5.37 10.40
CA CYS A 239 -15.66 -5.24 9.27
C CYS A 239 -16.08 -6.62 8.80
N HIS A 240 -17.39 -6.90 8.80
CA HIS A 240 -17.92 -8.13 8.21
C HIS A 240 -18.91 -7.74 7.11
N VAL A 241 -18.58 -8.12 5.88
CA VAL A 241 -19.39 -7.86 4.70
C VAL A 241 -19.60 -9.19 4.00
N GLU A 242 -20.86 -9.63 3.98
CA GLU A 242 -21.25 -10.91 3.41
C GLU A 242 -20.70 -11.08 1.98
N GLY A 243 -20.00 -12.19 1.73
CA GLY A 243 -19.41 -12.51 0.43
C GLY A 243 -18.13 -11.75 0.07
N HIS A 244 -17.65 -10.83 0.92
CA HIS A 244 -16.47 -9.99 0.69
C HIS A 244 -15.45 -9.99 1.82
N ASP A 245 -15.62 -10.90 2.78
CA ASP A 245 -14.67 -11.11 3.86
C ASP A 245 -13.37 -11.74 3.36
N ILE A 246 -12.26 -11.36 4.00
CA ILE A 246 -10.96 -11.98 3.74
C ILE A 246 -11.04 -13.46 4.20
N PRO A 247 -10.66 -14.43 3.34
CA PRO A 247 -10.73 -15.85 3.68
C PRO A 247 -10.00 -16.16 4.99
N PRO A 248 -10.52 -17.04 5.86
CA PRO A 248 -9.86 -17.37 7.13
C PRO A 248 -8.41 -17.83 6.97
N SER A 249 -8.09 -18.51 5.87
CA SER A 249 -6.73 -18.97 5.54
C SER A 249 -5.75 -17.84 5.21
N MET A 250 -6.24 -16.62 4.95
CA MET A 250 -5.44 -15.44 4.62
C MET A 250 -5.43 -14.40 5.74
N LYS A 251 -6.26 -14.54 6.79
CA LYS A 251 -6.28 -13.59 7.90
C LYS A 251 -4.94 -13.58 8.64
N LEU A 252 -4.52 -12.40 9.09
CA LEU A 252 -3.29 -12.18 9.82
C LEU A 252 -3.42 -12.70 11.25
N THR A 253 -2.48 -13.55 11.65
CA THR A 253 -2.34 -13.97 13.05
C THR A 253 -1.65 -12.88 13.87
N ASP A 254 -1.82 -12.89 15.20
CA ASP A 254 -1.10 -11.95 16.08
C ASP A 254 0.43 -12.08 15.93
N ALA A 255 0.96 -13.29 15.74
CA ALA A 255 2.39 -13.49 15.47
C ALA A 255 2.84 -12.83 14.16
N GLN A 256 2.02 -12.86 13.10
CA GLN A 256 2.32 -12.18 11.84
C GLN A 256 2.24 -10.65 11.97
N VAL A 257 1.36 -10.14 12.85
CA VAL A 257 1.34 -8.72 13.19
C VAL A 257 2.63 -8.32 13.89
N ASP A 258 3.11 -9.13 14.85
CA ASP A 258 4.38 -8.89 15.53
C ASP A 258 5.56 -8.91 14.55
N MET A 259 5.64 -9.88 13.63
CA MET A 259 6.69 -9.93 12.61
C MET A 259 6.71 -8.69 11.72
N PHE A 260 5.54 -8.18 11.33
CA PHE A 260 5.43 -6.95 10.55
C PHE A 260 5.97 -5.76 11.35
N VAL A 261 5.58 -5.62 12.62
CA VAL A 261 6.07 -4.54 13.50
C VAL A 261 7.59 -4.64 13.70
N GLU A 262 8.11 -5.83 13.97
CA GLU A 262 9.55 -6.09 14.13
C GLU A 262 10.36 -5.75 12.88
N SER A 263 9.80 -5.93 11.69
CA SER A 263 10.48 -5.57 10.44
C SER A 263 10.58 -4.06 10.20
N ILE A 264 9.63 -3.27 10.69
CA ILE A 264 9.59 -1.80 10.48
C ILE A 264 10.28 -1.05 11.61
N LEU A 265 10.22 -1.57 12.83
CA LEU A 265 10.67 -0.87 14.03
C LEU A 265 12.12 -0.37 13.94
N PRO A 266 13.12 -1.14 13.45
CA PRO A 266 14.49 -0.63 13.32
C PRO A 266 14.58 0.62 12.43
N CYS A 267 13.87 0.63 11.30
CA CYS A 267 13.82 1.80 10.43
C CYS A 267 13.17 3.00 11.12
N ALA A 268 12.09 2.79 11.89
CA ALA A 268 11.39 3.84 12.61
C ALA A 268 12.18 4.38 13.82
N GLU A 269 12.97 3.55 14.50
CA GLU A 269 13.83 3.96 15.61
C GLU A 269 14.88 4.99 15.14
N TRP A 270 15.47 4.78 13.96
CA TRP A 270 16.42 5.75 13.37
C TRP A 270 15.82 7.13 13.11
N THR A 271 14.50 7.21 12.90
CA THR A 271 13.84 8.46 12.53
C THR A 271 13.38 9.29 13.73
N ILE A 272 13.52 8.78 14.96
CA ILE A 272 13.20 9.53 16.19
C ILE A 272 14.12 10.74 16.34
N PHE A 273 15.40 10.59 16.03
CA PHE A 273 16.41 11.65 16.15
C PHE A 273 16.86 12.21 14.80
N ALA A 274 16.06 11.99 13.74
CA ALA A 274 16.34 12.56 12.43
C ALA A 274 16.29 14.10 12.49
N LYS A 275 17.10 14.76 11.67
CA LYS A 275 17.18 16.22 11.64
C LYS A 275 15.97 16.81 10.91
N GLY A 276 15.29 17.75 11.54
CA GLY A 276 14.13 18.47 11.00
C GLY A 276 12.84 18.12 11.73
N GLU A 277 11.85 19.01 11.66
CA GLU A 277 10.52 18.73 12.19
C GLU A 277 9.84 17.66 11.34
N ASN A 278 9.83 16.42 11.83
CA ASN A 278 9.26 15.30 11.10
C ASN A 278 8.01 14.76 11.80
N GLY A 279 6.85 15.34 11.48
CA GLY A 279 5.55 14.88 11.98
C GLY A 279 5.18 13.44 11.58
N LEU A 280 5.93 12.80 10.68
CA LEU A 280 5.67 11.43 10.23
C LEU A 280 6.19 10.38 11.22
N THR A 281 7.31 10.61 11.91
CA THR A 281 7.85 9.63 12.87
C THR A 281 6.85 9.30 13.99
N PRO A 282 6.25 10.29 14.69
CA PRO A 282 5.26 10.01 15.73
C PRO A 282 4.03 9.27 15.17
N GLN A 283 3.63 9.53 13.91
CA GLN A 283 2.54 8.82 13.25
C GLN A 283 2.86 7.34 13.02
N ILE A 284 4.07 7.02 12.56
CA ILE A 284 4.55 5.64 12.38
C ILE A 284 4.55 4.93 13.73
N MET A 285 5.20 5.52 14.74
CA MET A 285 5.30 4.94 16.08
C MET A 285 3.94 4.68 16.71
N ARG A 286 2.99 5.62 16.59
CA ARG A 286 1.61 5.43 17.04
C ARG A 286 0.96 4.22 16.36
N SER A 287 1.11 4.11 15.04
CA SER A 287 0.51 3.00 14.27
C SER A 287 1.08 1.65 14.70
N LEU A 288 2.41 1.55 14.84
CA LEU A 288 3.06 0.33 15.32
C LEU A 288 2.66 -0.01 16.76
N ALA A 289 2.56 0.98 17.65
CA ALA A 289 2.15 0.77 19.05
C ALA A 289 0.70 0.28 19.18
N PHE A 290 -0.21 0.69 18.29
CA PHE A 290 -1.56 0.12 18.25
C PHE A 290 -1.59 -1.33 17.71
N LEU A 291 -0.62 -1.71 16.88
CA LEU A 291 -0.51 -3.07 16.34
C LEU A 291 0.11 -4.03 17.36
N SER A 292 1.25 -3.66 17.93
CA SER A 292 1.98 -4.45 18.93
C SER A 292 2.59 -3.56 20.02
N PRO A 293 1.80 -3.21 21.06
CA PRO A 293 2.27 -2.34 22.14
C PRO A 293 3.43 -2.97 22.93
N GLY A 294 3.40 -4.29 23.13
CA GLY A 294 4.43 -5.02 23.87
C GLY A 294 5.83 -4.97 23.25
N ILE A 295 5.94 -4.65 21.95
CA ILE A 295 7.22 -4.51 21.25
C ILE A 295 7.65 -3.05 21.17
N VAL A 296 6.72 -2.15 20.88
CA VAL A 296 7.00 -0.73 20.56
C VAL A 296 7.11 0.14 21.81
N LEU A 297 6.30 -0.10 22.84
CA LEU A 297 6.36 0.70 24.07
C LEU A 297 7.72 0.58 24.77
N PRO A 298 8.30 -0.63 24.96
CA PRO A 298 9.64 -0.75 25.54
C PRO A 298 10.70 0.01 24.73
N SER A 299 10.65 -0.10 23.40
CA SER A 299 11.56 0.63 22.50
C SER A 299 11.50 2.14 22.69
N ILE A 300 10.30 2.72 22.81
CA ILE A 300 10.16 4.17 23.03
C ILE A 300 10.64 4.55 24.44
N LEU A 301 10.36 3.74 25.45
CA LEU A 301 10.80 4.00 26.81
C LEU A 301 12.34 3.96 26.93
N ASP A 302 12.99 3.01 26.27
CA ASP A 302 14.46 2.93 26.15
C ASP A 302 15.08 4.20 25.56
N VAL A 303 14.31 4.97 24.79
CA VAL A 303 14.74 6.23 24.20
C VAL A 303 14.42 7.43 25.10
N VAL A 304 13.25 7.42 25.75
CA VAL A 304 12.77 8.52 26.60
C VAL A 304 13.56 8.64 27.89
N TYR A 305 13.80 7.54 28.60
CA TYR A 305 14.47 7.59 29.91
C TYR A 305 15.89 8.19 29.85
N PRO A 306 16.77 7.77 28.92
CA PRO A 306 18.07 8.42 28.75
C PRO A 306 17.97 9.89 28.33
N SER A 307 16.95 10.23 27.52
CA SER A 307 16.72 11.60 27.05
C SER A 307 16.24 12.54 28.17
N LEU A 308 15.62 12.02 29.23
CA LEU A 308 15.28 12.79 30.44
C LEU A 308 16.51 13.08 31.31
N SER A 309 17.50 12.18 31.28
CA SER A 309 18.71 12.28 32.11
C SER A 309 19.84 13.10 31.46
N THR A 310 19.83 13.26 30.14
CA THR A 310 20.89 13.97 29.41
C THR A 310 20.79 15.49 29.60
N LEU A 311 21.91 16.12 29.94
CA LEU A 311 22.03 17.58 30.08
C LEU A 311 22.59 18.28 28.83
N VAL A 312 23.05 17.50 27.84
CA VAL A 312 23.86 18.01 26.71
C VAL A 312 23.15 17.96 25.36
N GLU A 313 22.04 17.21 25.24
CA GLU A 313 21.34 16.98 23.97
C GLU A 313 19.84 17.31 24.06
N PRO A 314 19.46 18.60 24.23
CA PRO A 314 18.06 18.99 24.49
C PRO A 314 17.09 18.61 23.36
N HIS A 315 17.56 18.52 22.12
CA HIS A 315 16.75 18.09 20.98
C HIS A 315 16.24 16.65 21.15
N ARG A 316 17.02 15.76 21.78
CA ARG A 316 16.60 14.36 22.02
C ARG A 316 15.43 14.28 22.98
N LEU A 317 15.40 15.17 23.98
CA LEU A 317 14.28 15.24 24.91
C LEU A 317 12.99 15.64 24.19
N VAL A 318 13.03 16.67 23.34
CA VAL A 318 11.84 17.11 22.60
C VAL A 318 11.29 16.00 21.69
N GLU A 319 12.15 15.37 20.90
CA GLU A 319 11.71 14.34 19.95
C GLU A 319 11.24 13.05 20.63
N SER A 320 11.92 12.62 21.70
CA SER A 320 11.49 11.46 22.48
C SER A 320 10.14 11.70 23.18
N LEU A 321 9.89 12.91 23.70
CA LEU A 321 8.60 13.29 24.26
C LEU A 321 7.50 13.37 23.19
N ASN A 322 7.78 13.87 21.99
CA ASN A 322 6.84 13.83 20.88
C ASN A 322 6.41 12.39 20.54
N CYS A 323 7.36 11.46 20.51
CA CYS A 323 7.08 10.04 20.32
C CYS A 323 6.27 9.45 21.48
N LEU A 324 6.60 9.81 22.72
CA LEU A 324 5.86 9.38 23.91
C LEU A 324 4.40 9.82 23.85
N VAL A 325 4.15 11.10 23.52
CA VAL A 325 2.80 11.66 23.35
C VAL A 325 2.02 10.88 22.31
N ALA A 326 2.65 10.50 21.20
CA ALA A 326 1.99 9.75 20.14
C ALA A 326 1.57 8.33 20.57
N VAL A 327 2.26 7.73 21.55
CA VAL A 327 1.95 6.39 22.08
C VAL A 327 1.27 6.40 23.45
N CYS A 328 0.92 7.57 23.99
CA CYS A 328 0.25 7.69 25.30
C CYS A 328 -1.04 6.86 25.40
N VAL A 329 -1.84 6.77 24.33
CA VAL A 329 -3.09 5.99 24.36
C VAL A 329 -2.81 4.48 24.43
N PRO A 330 -1.97 3.88 23.56
CA PRO A 330 -1.51 2.51 23.74
C PRO A 330 -0.88 2.24 25.11
N LEU A 331 -0.06 3.17 25.61
CA LEU A 331 0.61 3.05 26.91
C LEU A 331 -0.39 3.00 28.08
N ALA A 332 -1.37 3.91 28.10
CA ALA A 332 -2.37 3.98 29.15
C ALA A 332 -3.39 2.81 29.11
N ARG A 333 -3.52 2.16 27.95
CA ARG A 333 -4.43 1.02 27.72
C ARG A 333 -3.71 -0.33 27.68
N ASP A 334 -2.44 -0.39 28.08
CA ASP A 334 -1.66 -1.63 28.07
C ASP A 334 -2.14 -2.60 29.16
N ASP A 335 -3.31 -3.21 28.96
CA ASP A 335 -3.87 -4.27 29.80
C ASP A 335 -3.46 -5.67 29.31
N VAL A 336 -2.39 -5.77 28.50
CA VAL A 336 -2.12 -6.95 27.68
C VAL A 336 -1.42 -8.06 28.50
N LEU A 337 -2.23 -8.86 29.18
CA LEU A 337 -1.85 -10.18 29.69
C LEU A 337 -1.64 -11.15 28.50
N GLY A 338 -0.43 -11.68 28.34
CA GLY A 338 -0.16 -12.85 27.47
C GLY A 338 0.37 -12.59 26.05
N ARG A 339 0.70 -11.35 25.65
CA ARG A 339 1.44 -11.09 24.40
C ARG A 339 2.95 -11.00 24.62
N LYS A 340 3.72 -11.22 23.55
CA LYS A 340 5.19 -11.07 23.51
C LYS A 340 5.55 -9.65 23.97
N ARG A 341 6.48 -9.55 24.93
CA ARG A 341 7.03 -8.29 25.41
C ARG A 341 8.52 -8.23 25.12
N ARG A 342 8.96 -7.13 24.51
CA ARG A 342 10.38 -6.80 24.41
C ARG A 342 10.86 -6.42 25.82
N PRO A 343 11.98 -6.97 26.32
CA PRO A 343 12.54 -6.52 27.58
C PRO A 343 13.01 -5.06 27.44
N LEU A 344 12.88 -4.27 28.50
CA LEU A 344 13.55 -2.97 28.58
C LEU A 344 15.07 -3.20 28.60
N SER A 345 15.82 -2.25 28.07
CA SER A 345 17.28 -2.28 28.17
C SER A 345 17.73 -2.03 29.61
N ASP A 346 18.86 -2.63 30.01
CA ASP A 346 19.47 -2.48 31.34
C ASP A 346 19.81 -1.01 31.70
N ALA A 347 19.74 -0.07 30.73
CA ALA A 347 19.93 1.36 30.95
C ALA A 347 18.70 2.06 31.58
N VAL A 348 17.57 1.34 31.71
CA VAL A 348 16.30 1.86 32.23
C VAL A 348 16.02 1.40 33.68
N GLU A 349 16.72 0.37 34.17
CA GLU A 349 16.76 -0.01 35.60
C GLU A 349 17.75 0.86 36.39
#